data_AF-A0A0F7FCW7-F1
#
_entry.id   AF-A0A0F7FCW7-F1
#
_cell.length_a   1.000
_cell.length_b   1.000
_cell.length_c   1.000
_cell.angle_alpha   90.00
_cell.angle_beta   90.00
_cell.angle_gamma   90.00
#
_symmetry.space_group_name_H-M   'P 1'
#
loop_
_entity.id
_entity.type
_entity.pdbx_description
1 polymer ?
#
loop_
_entity_poly.entity_id
_entity_poly.type
_entity_poly.pdbx_seq_one_letter_code
_entity_poly.pdbx_strand_id
1 'polypeptide(L)'
;MNEINKNKKIKSLIKSVLIAIISFSVLLGGCNFLLGTLLWSTWEYKVRDFDTYKSDFQTIADLAYREFSKGQMKDDYINVHENPDGTVNLKYENVNTEDFVEVTMSQKEKKSLEKIEAKAFHHGDMEYLYLIRVYENQVEFEIANGRYSLVYSRDGHKPKYVNTPDTKRHFKLKKISDHWYHAWPVED
;
A
#
# COMPACT_ATOMS: atom_id res chain seq x y z
N MET A 1 37.42 -15.95 58.36
CA MET A 1 36.36 -16.51 57.50
C MET A 1 37.01 -17.52 56.56
N ASN A 2 36.76 -18.82 56.72
CA ASN A 2 37.48 -19.90 56.01
C ASN A 2 37.34 -19.80 54.48
N GLU A 3 38.40 -20.11 53.73
CA GLU A 3 38.44 -20.06 52.25
C GLU A 3 37.31 -20.84 51.59
N ILE A 4 36.91 -21.96 52.19
CA ILE A 4 35.78 -22.80 51.74
C ILE A 4 34.46 -22.00 51.70
N ASN A 5 34.21 -21.14 52.70
CA ASN A 5 33.01 -20.30 52.75
C ASN A 5 33.07 -19.13 51.76
N LYS A 6 34.28 -18.64 51.44
CA LYS A 6 34.49 -17.60 50.41
C LYS A 6 34.20 -18.15 49.01
N ASN A 7 34.70 -19.34 48.68
CA ASN A 7 34.45 -20.01 47.41
C ASN A 7 32.97 -20.37 47.20
N LYS A 8 32.25 -20.78 48.26
CA LYS A 8 30.82 -21.07 48.19
C LYS A 8 29.99 -19.79 47.90
N LYS A 9 30.33 -18.67 48.54
CA LYS A 9 29.70 -17.35 48.28
C LYS A 9 29.96 -16.85 46.86
N ILE A 10 31.19 -16.97 46.36
CA ILE A 10 31.55 -16.56 44.98
C ILE A 10 30.78 -17.39 43.95
N LYS A 11 30.72 -18.72 44.10
CA LYS A 11 29.92 -19.59 43.21
C LYS A 11 28.43 -19.26 43.24
N SER A 12 27.89 -18.89 44.41
CA SER A 12 26.49 -18.46 44.53
C SER A 12 26.24 -17.14 43.78
N LEU A 13 27.14 -16.16 43.92
CA LEU A 13 27.04 -14.88 43.20
C LEU A 13 27.10 -15.07 41.69
N ILE A 14 28.03 -15.89 41.18
CA ILE A 14 28.15 -16.18 39.75
C ILE A 14 26.86 -16.82 39.21
N LYS A 15 26.27 -17.78 39.95
CA LYS A 15 24.99 -18.39 39.56
C LYS A 15 23.85 -17.36 39.51
N SER A 16 23.75 -16.48 40.49
CA SER A 16 22.74 -15.41 40.51
C SER A 16 22.91 -14.43 39.35
N VAL A 17 24.14 -14.07 39.00
CA VAL A 17 24.43 -13.19 37.85
C VAL A 17 24.08 -13.88 36.53
N LEU A 18 24.41 -15.16 36.35
CA LEU A 18 24.04 -15.91 35.15
C LEU A 18 22.52 -16.01 34.99
N ILE A 19 21.79 -16.27 36.07
CA ILE A 19 20.32 -16.32 36.04
C ILE A 19 19.75 -14.94 35.67
N ALA A 20 20.34 -13.85 36.19
CA ALA A 20 19.91 -12.49 35.86
C ALA A 20 20.15 -12.15 34.38
N ILE A 21 21.31 -12.52 33.82
CA ILE A 21 21.64 -12.31 32.41
C ILE A 21 20.68 -13.10 31.51
N ILE A 22 20.46 -14.38 31.80
CA ILE A 22 19.53 -15.22 31.01
C ILE A 22 18.11 -14.66 31.08
N SER A 23 17.64 -14.29 32.28
CA SER A 23 16.32 -13.68 32.47
C SER A 23 16.17 -12.38 31.68
N PHE A 24 17.22 -11.54 31.68
CA PHE A 24 17.24 -10.28 30.94
C PHE A 24 17.26 -10.50 29.41
N SER A 25 18.01 -11.49 28.91
CA SER A 25 18.01 -11.84 27.49
C SER A 25 16.67 -12.39 27.02
N VAL A 26 15.99 -13.21 27.84
CA VAL A 26 14.64 -13.71 27.53
C VAL A 26 13.62 -12.57 27.54
N LEU A 27 13.72 -11.64 28.50
CA LEU A 27 12.89 -10.42 28.54
C LEU A 27 13.11 -9.54 27.31
N LEU A 28 14.36 -9.28 26.92
CA LEU A 28 14.67 -8.50 25.72
C LEU A 28 14.18 -9.17 24.44
N GLY A 29 14.36 -10.49 24.32
CA GLY A 29 13.85 -11.27 23.18
C GLY A 29 12.33 -11.27 23.10
N GLY A 30 11.65 -11.46 24.24
CA GLY A 30 10.19 -11.41 24.34
C GLY A 30 9.63 -10.02 24.06
N CYS A 31 10.27 -8.96 24.57
CA CYS A 31 9.87 -7.58 24.29
C CYS A 31 10.05 -7.21 22.82
N ASN A 32 11.14 -7.62 22.17
CA ASN A 32 11.35 -7.38 20.74
C ASN A 32 10.36 -8.17 19.87
N PHE A 33 10.03 -9.40 20.25
CA PHE A 33 8.99 -10.19 19.59
C PHE A 33 7.61 -9.53 19.73
N LEU A 34 7.25 -9.13 20.95
CA LEU A 34 5.98 -8.44 21.22
C LEU A 34 5.89 -7.09 20.50
N LEU A 35 6.93 -6.26 20.55
CA LEU A 35 6.99 -4.98 19.82
C LEU A 35 6.93 -5.19 18.31
N GLY A 36 7.64 -6.19 17.78
CA GLY A 36 7.57 -6.56 16.37
C GLY A 36 6.15 -6.94 15.96
N THR A 37 5.45 -7.74 16.75
CA THR A 37 4.05 -8.13 16.48
C THR A 37 3.04 -7.00 16.70
N LEU A 38 3.27 -6.10 17.67
CA LEU A 38 2.39 -4.94 17.91
C LEU A 38 2.52 -3.88 16.81
N LEU A 39 3.76 -3.62 16.35
CA LEU A 39 4.02 -2.67 15.26
C LEU A 39 3.65 -3.24 13.88
N TRP A 40 3.61 -4.57 13.72
CA TRP A 40 3.06 -5.20 12.50
C TRP A 40 1.54 -5.07 12.39
N SER A 41 0.85 -4.85 13.50
CA SER A 41 -0.62 -4.97 13.61
C SER A 41 -1.40 -3.71 13.21
N THR A 42 -0.77 -2.59 12.86
CA THR A 42 -1.50 -1.38 12.46
C THR A 42 -1.57 -1.25 10.94
N TRP A 43 -1.89 -2.34 10.24
CA TRP A 43 -2.22 -2.26 8.83
C TRP A 43 -3.54 -1.49 8.69
N GLU A 44 -3.44 -0.26 8.19
CA GLU A 44 -4.54 0.70 8.16
C GLU A 44 -4.87 1.07 6.71
N TYR A 45 -6.16 1.10 6.38
CA TYR A 45 -6.61 1.49 5.04
C TYR A 45 -6.15 2.91 4.74
N LYS A 46 -5.54 3.12 3.58
CA LYS A 46 -5.08 4.45 3.17
C LYS A 46 -6.25 5.34 2.78
N VAL A 47 -7.23 4.77 2.08
CA VAL A 47 -8.51 5.43 1.79
C VAL A 47 -9.53 5.05 2.86
N ARG A 48 -9.55 5.76 3.99
CA ARG A 48 -10.51 5.49 5.10
C ARG A 48 -11.91 6.00 4.79
N ASP A 49 -11.99 7.19 4.22
CA ASP A 49 -13.24 7.89 3.92
C ASP A 49 -13.74 7.55 2.51
N PHE A 50 -13.65 6.28 2.11
CA PHE A 50 -13.96 5.85 0.75
C PHE A 50 -15.32 6.34 0.26
N ASP A 51 -16.36 6.25 1.09
CA ASP A 51 -17.72 6.67 0.71
C ASP A 51 -17.81 8.16 0.36
N THR A 52 -16.99 9.02 0.99
CA THR A 52 -16.91 10.47 0.70
C THR A 52 -16.35 10.76 -0.70
N TYR A 53 -15.46 9.89 -1.20
CA TYR A 53 -14.74 10.06 -2.46
C TYR A 53 -15.14 9.05 -3.54
N LYS A 54 -16.08 8.14 -3.24
CA LYS A 54 -16.49 7.05 -4.14
C LYS A 54 -16.87 7.54 -5.54
N SER A 55 -17.63 8.64 -5.64
CA SER A 55 -18.03 9.21 -6.94
C SER A 55 -16.85 9.77 -7.73
N ASP A 56 -15.86 10.32 -7.02
CA ASP A 56 -14.64 10.83 -7.64
C ASP A 56 -13.82 9.65 -8.17
N PHE A 57 -13.63 8.61 -7.34
CA PHE A 57 -12.94 7.38 -7.76
C PHE A 57 -13.61 6.72 -8.96
N GLN A 58 -14.95 6.64 -8.96
CA GLN A 58 -15.68 6.11 -10.11
C GLN A 58 -15.44 6.95 -11.37
N THR A 59 -15.46 8.29 -11.24
CA THR A 59 -15.19 9.19 -12.37
C THR A 59 -13.81 8.93 -12.98
N ILE A 60 -12.79 8.70 -12.15
CA ILE A 60 -11.44 8.40 -12.64
C ILE A 60 -11.31 6.96 -13.16
N ALA A 61 -12.05 6.00 -12.60
CA ALA A 61 -12.11 4.64 -13.14
C ALA A 61 -12.73 4.61 -14.55
N ASP A 62 -13.80 5.37 -14.76
CA ASP A 62 -14.45 5.48 -16.07
C ASP A 62 -13.53 6.16 -17.10
N LEU A 63 -12.79 7.20 -16.67
CA LEU A 63 -11.73 7.84 -17.46
C LEU A 63 -10.64 6.84 -17.86
N ALA A 64 -10.16 6.05 -16.90
CA ALA A 64 -9.14 5.02 -17.13
C ALA A 64 -9.60 3.99 -18.17
N TYR A 65 -10.83 3.48 -18.08
CA TYR A 65 -11.39 2.58 -19.11
C TYR A 65 -11.52 3.25 -20.47
N ARG A 66 -11.93 4.52 -20.50
CA ARG A 66 -12.02 5.28 -21.75
C ARG A 66 -10.67 5.34 -22.45
N GLU A 67 -9.60 5.63 -21.72
CA GLU A 67 -8.24 5.68 -22.28
C GLU A 67 -7.74 4.28 -22.68
N PHE A 68 -7.94 3.27 -21.83
CA PHE A 68 -7.59 1.88 -22.12
C PHE A 68 -8.28 1.36 -23.40
N SER A 69 -9.56 1.71 -23.60
CA SER A 69 -10.33 1.29 -24.79
C SER A 69 -9.79 1.82 -26.12
N LYS A 70 -8.91 2.83 -26.10
CA LYS A 70 -8.22 3.33 -27.29
C LYS A 70 -7.15 2.35 -27.80
N GLY A 71 -6.69 1.42 -26.96
CA GLY A 71 -5.69 0.41 -27.33
C GLY A 71 -4.30 1.00 -27.62
N GLN A 72 -4.01 2.16 -27.05
CA GLN A 72 -2.77 2.90 -27.30
C GLN A 72 -1.78 2.82 -26.13
N MET A 73 -2.14 2.19 -25.02
CA MET A 73 -1.33 2.16 -23.80
C MET A 73 -0.33 1.00 -23.88
N LYS A 74 0.96 1.26 -23.67
CA LYS A 74 2.01 0.24 -23.79
C LYS A 74 1.96 -0.82 -22.68
N ASP A 75 1.79 -0.37 -21.43
CA ASP A 75 1.90 -1.21 -20.24
C ASP A 75 0.62 -1.21 -19.38
N ASP A 76 -0.52 -0.84 -19.98
CA ASP A 76 -1.83 -0.86 -19.33
C ASP A 76 -1.89 -0.08 -18.00
N TYR A 77 -1.09 0.99 -17.87
CA TYR A 77 -1.18 1.95 -16.76
C TYR A 77 -1.09 3.41 -17.19
N ILE A 78 -1.64 4.28 -16.34
CA ILE A 78 -1.57 5.73 -16.42
C ILE A 78 -0.78 6.24 -15.22
N ASN A 79 0.24 7.05 -15.48
CA ASN A 79 1.01 7.75 -14.44
C ASN A 79 0.22 8.95 -13.93
N VAL A 80 0.21 9.12 -12.61
CA VAL A 80 -0.32 10.31 -11.95
C VAL A 80 0.85 11.25 -11.64
N HIS A 81 0.75 12.49 -12.10
CA HIS A 81 1.79 13.50 -11.91
C HIS A 81 1.19 14.74 -11.27
N GLU A 82 1.59 15.02 -10.03
CA GLU A 82 1.30 16.29 -9.37
C GLU A 82 2.35 17.34 -9.78
N ASN A 83 1.86 18.49 -10.26
CA ASN A 83 2.68 19.62 -10.64
C ASN A 83 2.98 20.50 -9.41
N PRO A 84 4.04 21.35 -9.45
CA PRO A 84 4.36 22.25 -8.33
C PRO A 84 3.27 23.25 -7.94
N ASP A 85 2.29 23.50 -8.82
CA ASP A 85 1.13 24.37 -8.55
C ASP A 85 -0.05 23.64 -7.90
N GLY A 86 0.10 22.34 -7.59
CA GLY A 86 -0.92 21.48 -7.00
C GLY A 86 -1.94 20.92 -8.00
N THR A 87 -1.77 21.20 -9.31
CA THR A 87 -2.60 20.54 -10.33
C THR A 87 -2.09 19.13 -10.61
N VAL A 88 -3.00 18.22 -10.99
CA VAL A 88 -2.65 16.82 -11.26
C VAL A 88 -2.98 16.49 -12.71
N ASN A 89 -2.00 15.89 -13.41
CA ASN A 89 -2.13 15.43 -14.78
C ASN A 89 -1.93 13.91 -14.86
N LEU A 90 -2.46 13.33 -15.93
CA LEU A 90 -2.40 11.91 -16.22
C LEU A 90 -1.69 11.68 -17.54
N LYS A 91 -0.74 10.73 -17.58
CA LYS A 91 0.00 10.40 -18.80
C LYS A 91 0.32 8.91 -18.91
N TYR A 92 0.29 8.38 -20.12
CA TYR A 92 0.72 7.00 -20.42
C TYR A 92 1.68 6.97 -21.60
N GLU A 93 2.45 5.90 -21.73
CA GLU A 93 3.32 5.68 -22.89
C GLU A 93 2.52 5.06 -24.05
N ASN A 94 2.67 5.63 -25.24
CA ASN A 94 2.02 5.11 -26.44
C ASN A 94 2.69 3.81 -26.90
N VAL A 95 1.91 2.75 -27.10
CA VAL A 95 2.41 1.43 -27.55
C VAL A 95 3.10 1.46 -28.92
N ASN A 96 2.72 2.40 -29.80
CA ASN A 96 3.24 2.47 -31.16
C ASN A 96 4.41 3.45 -31.31
N THR A 97 4.43 4.54 -30.54
CA THR A 97 5.44 5.59 -30.69
C THR A 97 6.43 5.68 -29.53
N GLU A 98 6.13 5.04 -28.40
CA GLU A 98 6.88 5.16 -27.13
C GLU A 98 6.92 6.58 -26.54
N ASP A 99 6.14 7.52 -27.10
CA ASP A 99 6.00 8.86 -26.56
C ASP A 99 4.98 8.89 -25.41
N PHE A 100 5.16 9.84 -24.48
CA PHE A 100 4.14 10.12 -23.47
C PHE A 100 2.95 10.86 -24.07
N VAL A 101 1.77 10.29 -23.87
CA VAL A 101 0.47 10.89 -24.20
C VAL A 101 -0.17 11.42 -22.94
N GLU A 102 -0.51 12.71 -22.93
CA GLU A 102 -1.29 13.32 -21.86
C GLU A 102 -2.78 13.00 -22.05
N VAL A 103 -3.42 12.55 -20.97
CA VAL A 103 -4.85 12.23 -20.97
C VAL A 103 -5.65 13.52 -20.95
N THR A 104 -6.45 13.73 -21.99
CA THR A 104 -7.40 14.85 -22.03
C THR A 104 -8.52 14.65 -21.02
N MET A 105 -8.63 15.54 -20.03
CA MET A 105 -9.65 15.46 -18.99
C MET A 105 -10.70 16.56 -19.13
N SER A 106 -11.96 16.21 -18.89
CA SER A 106 -13.03 17.17 -18.62
C SER A 106 -12.79 17.89 -17.30
N GLN A 107 -13.48 19.03 -17.10
CA GLN A 107 -13.41 19.78 -15.84
C GLN A 107 -13.86 18.95 -14.62
N LYS A 108 -14.80 18.02 -14.80
CA LYS A 108 -15.25 17.13 -13.73
C LYS A 108 -14.15 16.13 -13.37
N GLU A 109 -13.58 15.47 -14.37
CA GLU A 109 -12.49 14.49 -14.20
C GLU A 109 -11.29 15.14 -13.50
N LYS A 110 -10.87 16.33 -13.96
CA LYS A 110 -9.77 17.07 -13.34
C LYS A 110 -10.03 17.35 -11.85
N LYS A 111 -11.20 17.89 -11.51
CA LYS A 111 -11.59 18.17 -10.12
C LYS A 111 -11.67 16.91 -9.25
N SER A 112 -12.17 15.81 -9.80
CA SER A 112 -12.22 14.53 -9.08
C SER A 112 -10.82 13.99 -8.80
N LEU A 113 -9.90 14.08 -9.76
CA LEU A 113 -8.51 13.65 -9.57
C LEU A 113 -7.80 14.51 -8.51
N GLU A 114 -7.90 15.84 -8.62
CA GLU A 114 -7.33 16.79 -7.65
C GLU A 114 -7.87 16.52 -6.24
N LYS A 115 -9.17 16.21 -6.10
CA LYS A 115 -9.79 15.91 -4.80
C LYS A 115 -9.33 14.57 -4.23
N ILE A 116 -9.17 13.55 -5.06
CA ILE A 116 -8.67 12.23 -4.65
C ILE A 116 -7.22 12.35 -4.19
N GLU A 117 -6.37 12.97 -5.01
CA GLU A 117 -4.96 13.18 -4.71
C GLU A 117 -4.87 13.92 -3.37
N ALA A 118 -5.44 15.12 -3.27
CA ALA A 118 -5.24 16.02 -2.14
C ALA A 118 -5.87 15.56 -0.82
N LYS A 119 -6.79 14.59 -0.83
CA LYS A 119 -7.57 14.23 0.38
C LYS A 119 -7.75 12.75 0.64
N ALA A 120 -7.91 11.91 -0.39
CA ALA A 120 -8.20 10.50 -0.19
C ALA A 120 -6.95 9.66 0.09
N PHE A 121 -5.78 10.15 -0.36
CA PHE A 121 -4.50 9.45 -0.31
C PHE A 121 -3.43 10.12 0.57
N HIS A 122 -3.70 11.24 1.26
CA HIS A 122 -2.70 11.94 2.10
C HIS A 122 -2.70 11.50 3.58
N HIS A 123 -2.66 10.20 3.90
CA HIS A 123 -2.78 9.71 5.29
C HIS A 123 -1.51 9.04 5.88
N GLY A 124 -0.31 9.54 5.63
CA GLY A 124 0.92 8.99 6.23
C GLY A 124 2.12 8.97 5.28
N ASP A 125 3.13 8.13 5.59
CA ASP A 125 4.40 8.12 4.85
C ASP A 125 4.27 7.47 3.46
N MET A 126 4.46 8.29 2.40
CA MET A 126 4.46 7.92 0.97
C MET A 126 3.14 7.37 0.43
N GLU A 127 2.05 8.12 0.61
CA GLU A 127 0.70 7.67 0.31
C GLU A 127 0.03 8.29 -0.92
N TYR A 128 0.71 9.17 -1.66
CA TYR A 128 0.12 9.77 -2.85
C TYR A 128 -0.17 8.71 -3.93
N LEU A 129 -1.25 8.96 -4.67
CA LEU A 129 -1.63 8.16 -5.83
C LEU A 129 -0.53 8.29 -6.90
N TYR A 130 0.02 7.16 -7.33
CA TYR A 130 1.15 7.12 -8.25
C TYR A 130 0.78 6.54 -9.62
N LEU A 131 0.11 5.40 -9.63
CA LEU A 131 -0.30 4.71 -10.85
C LEU A 131 -1.78 4.39 -10.81
N ILE A 132 -2.41 4.47 -11.99
CA ILE A 132 -3.73 3.91 -12.24
C ILE A 132 -3.54 2.78 -13.24
N ARG A 133 -3.57 1.54 -12.78
CA ARG A 133 -3.49 0.35 -13.65
C ARG A 133 -4.87 0.00 -14.16
N VAL A 134 -4.95 -0.42 -15.42
CA VAL A 134 -6.22 -0.67 -16.09
C VAL A 134 -6.15 -2.01 -16.81
N TYR A 135 -7.03 -2.93 -16.45
CA TYR A 135 -7.22 -4.20 -17.11
C TYR A 135 -8.65 -4.28 -17.64
N GLU A 136 -8.95 -5.31 -18.43
CA GLU A 136 -10.27 -5.51 -19.05
C GLU A 136 -11.47 -5.32 -18.07
N ASN A 137 -11.35 -5.88 -16.86
CA ASN A 137 -12.42 -5.89 -15.86
C ASN A 137 -12.02 -5.24 -14.53
N GLN A 138 -10.88 -4.55 -14.46
CA GLN A 138 -10.36 -4.02 -13.22
C GLN A 138 -9.58 -2.71 -13.40
N VAL A 139 -9.74 -1.77 -12.46
CA VAL A 139 -8.88 -0.59 -12.31
C VAL A 139 -8.27 -0.60 -10.91
N GLU A 140 -6.97 -0.33 -10.81
CA GLU A 140 -6.23 -0.27 -9.56
C GLU A 140 -5.63 1.12 -9.37
N PHE A 141 -5.95 1.78 -8.27
CA PHE A 141 -5.36 3.04 -7.84
C PHE A 141 -4.23 2.72 -6.85
N GLU A 142 -3.00 2.69 -7.35
CA GLU A 142 -1.80 2.25 -6.64
C GLU A 142 -1.03 3.45 -6.07
N ILE A 143 -0.63 3.36 -4.79
CA ILE A 143 0.25 4.37 -4.16
C ILE A 143 1.72 4.14 -4.52
N ALA A 144 2.54 5.18 -4.39
CA ALA A 144 3.94 5.19 -4.84
C ALA A 144 4.82 4.03 -4.35
N ASN A 145 4.57 3.50 -3.15
CA ASN A 145 5.36 2.39 -2.60
C ASN A 145 4.83 0.98 -2.98
N GLY A 146 3.72 0.90 -3.73
CA GLY A 146 3.09 -0.34 -4.19
C GLY A 146 2.51 -1.22 -3.07
N ARG A 147 2.40 -0.71 -1.84
CA ARG A 147 1.92 -1.47 -0.67
C ARG A 147 0.42 -1.35 -0.42
N TYR A 148 -0.29 -0.60 -1.26
CA TYR A 148 -1.74 -0.45 -1.18
C TYR A 148 -2.29 -0.11 -2.56
N SER A 149 -3.43 -0.72 -2.89
CA SER A 149 -4.24 -0.30 -4.02
C SER A 149 -5.71 -0.24 -3.60
N LEU A 150 -6.42 0.79 -4.06
CA LEU A 150 -7.87 0.78 -4.12
C LEU A 150 -8.27 0.16 -5.46
N VAL A 151 -9.18 -0.81 -5.45
CA VAL A 151 -9.49 -1.61 -6.63
C VAL A 151 -10.96 -1.51 -6.98
N TYR A 152 -11.24 -1.19 -8.24
CA TYR A 152 -12.56 -1.25 -8.85
C TYR A 152 -12.64 -2.46 -9.79
N SER A 153 -13.60 -3.37 -9.58
CA SER A 153 -13.92 -4.47 -10.49
C SER A 153 -15.20 -4.13 -11.25
N ARG A 154 -15.12 -4.06 -12.58
CA ARG A 154 -16.25 -3.68 -13.43
C ARG A 154 -17.36 -4.73 -13.46
N ASP A 155 -16.97 -6.00 -13.42
CA ASP A 155 -17.88 -7.15 -13.46
C ASP A 155 -18.43 -7.56 -12.09
N GLY A 156 -17.94 -6.93 -11.01
CA GLY A 156 -18.33 -7.20 -9.63
C GLY A 156 -17.69 -8.46 -9.03
N HIS A 157 -16.95 -9.23 -9.83
CA HIS A 157 -16.24 -10.39 -9.34
C HIS A 157 -15.03 -9.97 -8.49
N LYS A 158 -14.58 -10.88 -7.62
CA LYS A 158 -13.39 -10.62 -6.82
C LYS A 158 -12.17 -10.46 -7.74
N PRO A 159 -11.41 -9.35 -7.62
CA PRO A 159 -10.18 -9.14 -8.37
C PRO A 159 -9.18 -10.30 -8.25
N LYS A 160 -8.46 -10.61 -9.34
CA LYS A 160 -7.48 -11.72 -9.38
C LYS A 160 -6.03 -11.26 -9.23
N TYR A 161 -5.71 -10.06 -9.72
CA TYR A 161 -4.37 -9.47 -9.71
C TYR A 161 -4.42 -8.18 -8.89
N VAL A 162 -3.29 -7.74 -8.33
CA VAL A 162 -3.31 -6.56 -7.46
C VAL A 162 -2.17 -5.56 -7.67
N ASN A 163 -1.00 -5.88 -8.26
CA ASN A 163 -0.01 -4.85 -8.68
C ASN A 163 1.07 -5.31 -9.72
N THR A 164 0.90 -6.46 -10.39
CA THR A 164 1.56 -6.99 -11.62
C THR A 164 1.58 -8.52 -11.55
N PRO A 165 1.39 -9.25 -12.67
CA PRO A 165 1.46 -10.72 -12.69
C PRO A 165 2.80 -11.30 -12.24
N ASP A 166 3.89 -10.55 -12.41
CA ASP A 166 5.26 -11.02 -12.19
C ASP A 166 5.73 -10.90 -10.73
N THR A 167 5.00 -10.15 -9.90
CA THR A 167 5.31 -10.09 -8.48
C THR A 167 4.71 -11.31 -7.81
N LYS A 168 5.56 -12.25 -7.37
CA LYS A 168 5.19 -13.40 -6.51
C LYS A 168 4.60 -12.99 -5.14
N ARG A 169 4.17 -11.73 -4.99
CA ARG A 169 3.58 -11.21 -3.76
C ARG A 169 2.15 -11.71 -3.67
N HIS A 170 1.83 -12.36 -2.56
CA HIS A 170 0.44 -12.65 -2.22
C HIS A 170 -0.25 -11.36 -1.78
N PHE A 171 -1.49 -11.15 -2.19
CA PHE A 171 -2.27 -9.98 -1.80
C PHE A 171 -3.52 -10.38 -1.03
N LYS A 172 -3.84 -9.60 0.00
CA LYS A 172 -5.14 -9.64 0.67
C LYS A 172 -6.07 -8.63 0.02
N LEU A 173 -7.33 -9.05 -0.10
CA LEU A 173 -8.43 -8.22 -0.61
C LEU A 173 -9.50 -8.11 0.47
N LYS A 174 -9.97 -6.89 0.72
CA LYS A 174 -11.14 -6.64 1.56
C LYS A 174 -12.18 -5.86 0.78
N LYS A 175 -13.38 -6.42 0.64
CA LYS A 175 -14.52 -5.74 0.00
C LYS A 175 -14.92 -4.52 0.83
N ILE A 176 -15.17 -3.41 0.16
CA ILE A 176 -15.66 -2.15 0.73
C ILE A 176 -17.15 -2.02 0.44
N SER A 177 -17.49 -2.07 -0.85
CA SER A 177 -18.86 -2.04 -1.35
C SER A 177 -18.93 -2.83 -2.66
N ASP A 178 -20.07 -2.85 -3.33
CA ASP A 178 -20.17 -3.48 -4.65
C ASP A 178 -19.16 -2.87 -5.61
N HIS A 179 -18.42 -3.75 -6.30
CA HIS A 179 -17.31 -3.42 -7.20
C HIS A 179 -16.02 -2.88 -6.54
N TRP A 180 -15.98 -2.58 -5.24
CA TRP A 180 -14.85 -1.89 -4.62
C TRP A 180 -14.14 -2.69 -3.53
N TYR A 181 -12.81 -2.69 -3.58
CA TYR A 181 -11.95 -3.46 -2.67
C TYR A 181 -10.72 -2.66 -2.24
N HIS A 182 -10.28 -2.85 -1.00
CA HIS A 182 -8.93 -2.54 -0.56
C HIS A 182 -8.02 -3.73 -0.88
N ALA A 183 -6.79 -3.46 -1.31
CA ALA A 183 -5.84 -4.48 -1.68
C ALA A 183 -4.43 -4.17 -1.16
N TRP A 184 -3.72 -5.18 -0.66
CA TRP A 184 -2.38 -5.00 -0.08
C TRP A 184 -1.55 -6.26 -0.03
N PRO A 185 -0.21 -6.15 -0.13
CA PRO A 185 0.66 -7.31 -0.13
C PRO A 185 0.71 -7.94 1.27
N VAL A 186 0.93 -9.26 1.27
CA VAL A 186 1.21 -10.09 2.44
C VAL A 186 2.59 -10.67 2.20
N GLU A 187 3.49 -10.49 3.18
CA GLU A 187 4.75 -11.24 3.20
C GLU A 187 4.45 -12.68 3.61
N ASP A 188 5.07 -13.64 2.91
CA ASP A 188 5.03 -15.06 3.26
C ASP A 188 5.80 -15.36 4.55
#